data_AF-A0A317FG85-F1
#
_entry.id   AF-A0A317FG85-F1
#
_cell.length_a   1.000
_cell.length_b   1.000
_cell.length_c   1.000
_cell.angle_alpha   90.00
_cell.angle_beta   90.00
_cell.angle_gamma   90.00
#
_symmetry.space_group_name_H-M   'P 1'
#
loop_
_entity.id
_entity.type
_entity.pdbx_description
1 polymer ?
#
loop_
_entity_poly.entity_id
_entity_poly.type
_entity_poly.pdbx_seq_one_letter_code
_entity_poly.pdbx_strand_id
1 'polypeptide(L)'
;MRRPGRKAAFWLATALLGAAAMTVLGLRYEQLGDLARGLLGAGGVTAIGFGLFFGLSGVLAALGEARLRGGIGRLARWEVSAREWEAFRLFDARRGRADPALTNEFTPRRSGQGVEVVFGRRQVIVDGSYHRLSRWALPALGSVAWLQPEGAPECLEFEMVHPRSRYGGTISFRLRVPVARAARDEGIRVFHHFHSRIPRPREGLAFRRPWLVIGWGLGIMGAALILAGIGWLMRLAGDTGETPAVLMLLGIIAAIGAAVFTAIIAIVALPGRRAR
;
A
#
# COMPACT_ATOMS: atom_id res chain seq x y z
N MET A 1 13.80 -1.65 0.15
CA MET A 1 14.44 -0.41 0.67
C MET A 1 15.92 -0.64 0.92
N ARG A 2 16.78 0.04 0.16
CA ARG A 2 18.24 0.02 0.39
C ARG A 2 18.64 0.95 1.54
N ARG A 3 19.59 0.49 2.36
CA ARG A 3 20.22 1.25 3.46
C ARG A 3 19.19 1.96 4.37
N PRO A 4 18.23 1.23 4.97
CA PRO A 4 17.17 1.80 5.80
C PRO A 4 17.71 2.70 6.93
N GLY A 5 18.83 2.32 7.57
CA GLY A 5 19.43 3.12 8.65
C GLY A 5 19.88 4.51 8.22
N ARG A 6 20.49 4.65 7.03
CA ARG A 6 20.90 5.97 6.50
C ARG A 6 19.69 6.85 6.17
N LYS A 7 18.63 6.24 5.62
CA LYS A 7 17.37 6.95 5.36
C LYS A 7 16.69 7.39 6.65
N ALA A 8 16.68 6.53 7.67
CA ALA A 8 16.14 6.86 8.98
C ALA A 8 16.87 8.07 9.59
N ALA A 9 18.21 8.05 9.59
CA ALA A 9 19.02 9.15 10.11
C ALA A 9 18.76 10.47 9.36
N PHE A 10 18.68 10.42 8.02
CA PHE A 10 18.36 11.58 7.20
C PHE A 10 16.99 12.20 7.58
N TRP A 11 15.94 11.39 7.64
CA TRP A 11 14.59 11.88 7.94
C TRP A 11 14.43 12.37 9.39
N LEU A 12 15.10 11.72 10.34
CA LEU A 12 15.13 12.20 11.73
C LEU A 12 15.89 13.53 11.85
N ALA A 13 16.98 13.70 11.11
CA ALA A 13 17.67 14.99 11.02
C ALA A 13 16.76 16.08 10.42
N THR A 14 15.98 15.77 9.39
CA THR A 14 14.96 16.67 8.84
C THR A 14 13.92 17.07 9.89
N ALA A 15 13.44 16.13 10.72
CA ALA A 15 12.50 16.44 11.80
C ALA A 15 13.12 17.38 12.85
N LEU A 16 14.39 17.16 13.21
CA LEU A 16 15.12 18.02 14.14
C LEU A 16 15.31 19.44 13.58
N LEU A 17 15.64 19.56 12.30
CA LEU A 17 15.72 20.87 11.62
C LEU A 17 14.36 21.57 11.57
N GLY A 18 13.28 20.83 11.33
CA GLY A 18 11.92 21.37 11.38
C GLY A 18 11.56 21.87 12.78
N ALA A 19 11.91 21.13 13.84
CA ALA A 19 11.73 21.55 15.22
C ALA A 19 12.55 22.81 15.55
N ALA A 20 13.80 22.88 15.11
CA ALA A 20 14.64 24.07 15.27
C ALA A 20 14.02 25.29 14.57
N ALA A 21 13.49 25.13 13.35
CA ALA A 21 12.79 26.20 12.63
C ALA A 21 11.55 26.69 13.38
N MET A 22 10.77 25.78 13.97
CA MET A 22 9.61 26.13 14.80
C MET A 22 10.02 26.86 16.10
N THR A 23 11.12 26.47 16.71
CA THR A 23 11.68 27.18 17.88
C THR A 23 12.11 28.59 17.51
N VAL A 24 12.81 28.78 16.38
CA VAL A 24 13.19 30.11 15.89
C VAL A 24 11.95 30.95 15.60
N LEU A 25 10.94 30.39 14.94
CA LEU A 25 9.67 31.06 14.69
C LEU A 25 9.01 31.54 15.98
N GLY A 26 8.97 30.70 17.02
CA GLY A 26 8.40 31.06 18.32
C GLY A 26 9.19 32.15 19.04
N LEU A 27 10.52 32.05 19.07
CA LEU A 27 11.40 33.01 19.76
C LEU A 27 11.52 34.37 19.06
N ARG A 28 11.27 34.41 17.75
CA ARG A 28 11.47 35.60 16.91
C ARG A 28 10.20 36.06 16.22
N TYR A 29 9.03 35.58 16.66
CA TYR A 29 7.77 35.76 15.94
C TYR A 29 7.51 37.23 15.55
N GLU A 30 7.64 38.15 16.49
CA GLU A 30 7.41 39.58 16.29
C GLU A 30 8.46 40.25 15.39
N GLN A 31 9.68 39.70 15.33
CA GLN A 31 10.81 40.24 14.57
C GLN A 31 10.86 39.74 13.12
N LEU A 32 10.08 38.70 12.80
CA LEU A 32 10.04 38.09 11.48
C LEU A 32 8.95 38.76 10.62
N GLY A 33 9.27 39.06 9.35
CA GLY A 33 8.26 39.44 8.36
C GLY A 33 7.35 38.27 7.98
N ASP A 34 6.17 38.56 7.42
CA ASP A 34 5.11 37.57 7.16
C ASP A 34 5.55 36.41 6.26
N LEU A 35 6.38 36.69 5.25
CA LEU A 35 6.95 35.65 4.38
C LEU A 35 7.84 34.67 5.18
N ALA A 36 8.70 35.18 6.06
CA ALA A 36 9.59 34.35 6.87
C ALA A 36 8.80 33.52 7.87
N ARG A 37 7.74 34.09 8.47
CA ARG A 37 6.80 33.35 9.33
C ARG A 37 6.13 32.20 8.58
N GLY A 38 5.61 32.47 7.38
CA GLY A 38 4.97 31.47 6.53
C GLY A 38 5.91 30.33 6.15
N LEU A 39 7.13 30.64 5.71
CA LEU A 39 8.14 29.65 5.32
C LEU A 39 8.61 28.80 6.50
N LEU A 40 8.94 29.42 7.64
CA LEU A 40 9.38 28.68 8.83
C LEU A 40 8.25 27.85 9.43
N GLY A 41 7.02 28.37 9.45
CA GLY A 41 5.86 27.65 9.98
C GLY A 41 5.48 26.46 9.11
N ALA A 42 5.16 26.70 7.83
CA ALA A 42 4.76 25.63 6.92
C ALA A 42 5.90 24.63 6.66
N GLY A 43 7.12 25.13 6.45
CA GLY A 43 8.30 24.29 6.26
C GLY A 43 8.66 23.48 7.50
N GLY A 44 8.63 24.11 8.68
CA GLY A 44 8.92 23.47 9.97
C GLY A 44 7.94 22.35 10.30
N VAL A 45 6.63 22.61 10.24
CA VAL A 45 5.59 21.61 10.49
C VAL A 45 5.69 20.45 9.49
N THR A 46 5.90 20.75 8.20
CA THR A 46 6.06 19.74 7.15
C THR A 46 7.29 18.86 7.40
N ALA A 47 8.43 19.47 7.72
CA ALA A 47 9.68 18.76 8.01
C ALA A 47 9.57 17.86 9.24
N ILE A 48 8.89 18.31 10.31
CA ILE A 48 8.60 17.49 11.50
C ILE A 48 7.71 16.30 11.12
N GLY A 49 6.56 16.56 10.48
CA GLY A 49 5.57 15.53 10.17
C GLY A 49 6.15 14.42 9.27
N PHE A 50 6.71 14.79 8.13
CA PHE A 50 7.32 13.82 7.22
C PHE A 50 8.61 13.20 7.78
N GLY A 51 9.44 14.00 8.46
CA GLY A 51 10.68 13.53 9.06
C GLY A 51 10.43 12.45 10.13
N LEU A 52 9.45 12.66 11.02
CA LEU A 52 9.07 11.65 12.02
C LEU A 52 8.47 10.40 11.37
N PHE A 53 7.54 10.57 10.43
CA PHE A 53 6.87 9.44 9.77
C PHE A 53 7.86 8.55 9.00
N PHE A 54 8.67 9.14 8.12
CA PHE A 54 9.65 8.39 7.33
C PHE A 54 10.86 7.95 8.16
N GLY A 55 11.25 8.74 9.16
CA GLY A 55 12.30 8.41 10.12
C GLY A 55 11.96 7.14 10.90
N LEU A 56 10.79 7.11 11.56
CA LEU A 56 10.32 5.95 12.33
C LEU A 56 10.15 4.71 11.43
N SER A 57 9.58 4.88 10.24
CA SER A 57 9.46 3.79 9.26
C SER A 57 10.84 3.24 8.85
N GLY A 58 11.81 4.13 8.66
CA GLY A 58 13.20 3.78 8.38
C GLY A 58 13.87 3.02 9.52
N VAL A 59 13.68 3.45 10.78
CA VAL A 59 14.20 2.77 11.97
C VAL A 59 13.63 1.35 12.08
N LEU A 60 12.31 1.20 11.93
CA LEU A 60 11.67 -0.12 11.99
C LEU A 60 12.19 -1.08 10.92
N ALA A 61 12.43 -0.56 9.70
CA ALA A 61 13.04 -1.34 8.64
C ALA A 61 14.51 -1.67 8.92
N ALA A 62 15.29 -0.75 9.50
CA ALA A 62 16.68 -0.98 9.88
C ALA A 62 16.80 -2.05 10.97
N LEU A 63 15.92 -2.01 11.98
CA LEU A 63 15.81 -3.05 13.01
C LEU A 63 15.41 -4.41 12.39
N GLY A 64 14.47 -4.40 11.46
CA GLY A 64 14.06 -5.61 10.73
C GLY A 64 15.18 -6.22 9.89
N GLU A 65 15.97 -5.36 9.22
CA GLU A 65 17.15 -5.76 8.47
C GLU A 65 18.23 -6.33 9.40
N ALA A 66 18.58 -5.63 10.49
CA ALA A 66 19.59 -6.05 11.44
C ALA A 66 19.23 -7.40 12.09
N ARG A 67 17.96 -7.59 12.49
CA ARG A 67 17.46 -8.86 13.01
C ARG A 67 17.60 -9.99 11.99
N LEU A 68 17.23 -9.75 10.74
CA LEU A 68 17.31 -10.77 9.70
C LEU A 68 18.77 -11.14 9.38
N ARG A 69 19.66 -10.15 9.28
CA ARG A 69 21.10 -10.36 9.10
C ARG A 69 21.72 -11.12 10.28
N GLY A 70 21.26 -10.83 11.51
CA GLY A 70 21.63 -11.57 12.72
C GLY A 70 21.04 -12.98 12.81
N GLY A 71 20.30 -13.46 11.80
CA GLY A 71 19.74 -14.81 11.75
C GLY A 71 18.39 -14.96 12.46
N ILE A 72 17.88 -13.93 13.13
CA ILE A 72 16.62 -14.00 13.86
C ILE A 72 15.45 -14.09 12.87
N GLY A 73 14.75 -15.22 12.91
CA GLY A 73 13.59 -15.46 12.03
C GLY A 73 13.96 -15.69 10.55
N ARG A 74 15.21 -16.11 10.28
CA ARG A 74 15.68 -16.52 8.95
C ARG A 74 15.04 -17.86 8.54
N LEU A 75 14.60 -17.94 7.29
CA LEU A 75 14.07 -19.14 6.65
C LEU A 75 15.10 -19.81 5.75
N ALA A 76 15.81 -19.02 4.96
CA ALA A 76 16.77 -19.50 3.98
C ALA A 76 17.81 -18.40 3.69
N ARG A 77 18.98 -18.81 3.23
CA ARG A 77 20.06 -17.92 2.81
C ARG A 77 20.86 -18.63 1.73
N TRP A 78 20.93 -18.00 0.57
CA TRP A 78 21.75 -18.51 -0.53
C TRP A 78 22.49 -17.37 -1.22
N GLU A 79 23.53 -17.75 -1.96
CA GLU A 79 24.29 -16.85 -2.80
C GLU A 79 23.99 -17.16 -4.27
N VAL A 80 23.66 -16.11 -5.03
CA VAL A 80 23.48 -16.18 -6.47
C VAL A 80 24.80 -15.79 -7.12
N SER A 81 25.36 -16.64 -7.96
CA SER A 81 26.64 -16.36 -8.60
C SER A 81 26.58 -15.09 -9.46
N ALA A 82 27.72 -14.44 -9.70
CA ALA A 82 27.77 -13.23 -10.54
C ALA A 82 27.17 -13.46 -11.94
N ARG A 83 27.38 -14.65 -12.51
CA ARG A 83 26.81 -15.05 -13.81
C ARG A 83 25.29 -15.18 -13.76
N GLU A 84 24.75 -15.89 -12.78
CA GLU A 84 23.29 -16.02 -12.59
C GLU A 84 22.64 -14.67 -12.31
N TRP A 85 23.31 -13.82 -11.53
CA TRP A 85 22.84 -12.49 -11.20
C TRP A 85 22.76 -11.57 -12.43
N GLU A 86 23.78 -11.59 -13.29
CA GLU A 86 23.75 -10.81 -14.53
C GLU A 86 22.65 -11.31 -15.49
N ALA A 87 22.47 -12.62 -15.59
CA ALA A 87 21.37 -13.21 -16.37
C ALA A 87 20.00 -12.80 -15.82
N PHE A 88 19.82 -12.83 -14.49
CA PHE A 88 18.62 -12.34 -13.82
C PHE A 88 18.37 -10.85 -14.10
N ARG A 89 19.39 -10.00 -14.00
CA ARG A 89 19.28 -8.55 -14.26
C ARG A 89 18.80 -8.28 -15.69
N LEU A 90 19.34 -9.00 -16.67
CA LEU A 90 18.93 -8.87 -18.08
C LEU A 90 17.49 -9.33 -18.28
N PHE A 91 17.10 -10.45 -17.68
CA PHE A 91 15.72 -10.94 -17.69
C PHE A 91 14.74 -9.93 -17.06
N ASP A 92 15.06 -9.39 -15.89
CA ASP A 92 14.22 -8.44 -15.17
C ASP A 92 14.04 -7.13 -15.94
N ALA A 93 15.13 -6.62 -16.54
CA ALA A 93 15.08 -5.45 -17.41
C ALA A 93 14.20 -5.67 -18.65
N ARG A 94 14.21 -6.87 -19.25
CA ARG A 94 13.32 -7.21 -20.37
C ARG A 94 11.85 -7.21 -19.94
N ARG A 95 11.51 -7.80 -18.79
CA ARG A 95 10.12 -7.79 -18.28
C ARG A 95 9.62 -6.38 -17.98
N GLY A 96 10.42 -5.55 -17.30
CA GLY A 96 10.04 -4.18 -16.99
C GLY A 96 9.85 -3.30 -18.23
N ARG A 97 10.60 -3.56 -19.32
CA ARG A 97 10.39 -2.87 -20.61
C ARG A 97 9.15 -3.35 -21.35
N ALA A 98 8.80 -4.63 -21.24
CA ALA A 98 7.63 -5.21 -21.90
C ALA A 98 6.31 -4.72 -21.29
N ASP A 99 6.27 -4.57 -19.96
CA ASP A 99 5.12 -4.04 -19.25
C ASP A 99 5.57 -3.26 -18.00
N PRO A 100 5.26 -1.95 -17.91
CA PRO A 100 5.55 -1.15 -16.72
C PRO A 100 4.97 -1.71 -15.43
N ALA A 101 3.83 -2.42 -15.47
CA ALA A 101 3.23 -3.08 -14.29
C ALA A 101 4.07 -4.26 -13.78
N LEU A 102 4.98 -4.77 -14.62
CA LEU A 102 5.95 -5.80 -14.29
C LEU A 102 7.28 -5.22 -13.82
N THR A 103 7.39 -3.91 -13.56
CA THR A 103 8.62 -3.32 -13.02
C THR A 103 8.93 -3.89 -11.63
N ASN A 104 10.19 -4.22 -11.42
CA ASN A 104 10.67 -4.76 -10.15
C ASN A 104 10.74 -3.67 -9.07
N GLU A 105 10.39 -3.99 -7.83
CA GLU A 105 10.38 -3.07 -6.69
C GLU A 105 11.78 -2.55 -6.33
N PHE A 106 12.82 -3.25 -6.79
CA PHE A 106 14.19 -2.76 -6.74
C PHE A 106 14.86 -2.89 -8.11
N THR A 107 15.88 -2.08 -8.36
CA THR A 107 16.69 -2.13 -9.58
C THR A 107 17.90 -3.02 -9.36
N PRO A 108 17.99 -4.24 -9.95
CA PRO A 108 19.16 -5.09 -9.80
C PRO A 108 20.40 -4.42 -10.41
N ARG A 109 21.46 -4.23 -9.62
CA ARG A 109 22.69 -3.57 -10.08
C ARG A 109 23.65 -4.58 -10.69
N ARG A 110 24.54 -4.13 -11.59
CA ARG A 110 25.70 -4.94 -11.96
C ARG A 110 26.53 -5.21 -10.71
N SER A 111 26.94 -6.47 -10.54
CA SER A 111 27.81 -6.92 -9.47
C SER A 111 28.86 -7.83 -10.09
N GLY A 112 30.14 -7.55 -9.84
CA GLY A 112 31.24 -8.47 -10.19
C GLY A 112 31.34 -9.65 -9.22
N GLN A 113 30.60 -9.61 -8.12
CA GLN A 113 30.54 -10.64 -7.08
C GLN A 113 29.15 -11.28 -7.06
N GLY A 114 29.07 -12.46 -6.44
CA GLY A 114 27.78 -13.07 -6.11
C GLY A 114 26.90 -12.14 -5.27
N VAL A 115 25.59 -12.32 -5.37
CA VAL A 115 24.61 -11.57 -4.58
C VAL A 115 23.98 -12.49 -3.56
N GLU A 116 24.11 -12.11 -2.30
CA GLU A 116 23.42 -12.77 -1.22
C GLU A 116 21.92 -12.46 -1.22
N VAL A 117 21.14 -13.52 -1.02
CA VAL A 117 19.70 -13.47 -0.78
C VAL A 117 19.42 -14.06 0.60
N VAL A 118 18.73 -13.31 1.45
CA VAL A 118 18.32 -13.76 2.79
C VAL A 118 16.82 -13.64 2.94
N PHE A 119 16.14 -14.77 3.12
CA PHE A 119 14.71 -14.80 3.42
C PHE A 119 14.47 -14.96 4.91
N GLY A 120 13.54 -14.17 5.43
CA GLY A 120 12.96 -14.34 6.76
C GLY A 120 11.47 -14.64 6.68
N ARG A 121 10.84 -14.84 7.85
CA ARG A 121 9.42 -15.21 7.92
C ARG A 121 8.46 -14.19 7.29
N ARG A 122 8.85 -12.91 7.22
CA ARG A 122 8.03 -11.79 6.72
C ARG A 122 8.85 -10.74 5.95
N GLN A 123 10.04 -11.10 5.49
CA GLN A 123 10.96 -10.15 4.86
C GLN A 123 11.96 -10.86 3.97
N VAL A 124 12.57 -10.12 3.05
CA VAL A 124 13.68 -10.60 2.22
C VAL A 124 14.73 -9.49 2.09
N ILE A 125 15.99 -9.88 2.05
CA ILE A 125 17.10 -9.03 1.66
C ILE A 125 17.66 -9.57 0.34
N VAL A 126 17.76 -8.72 -0.67
CA VAL A 126 18.36 -9.03 -1.98
C VAL A 126 19.13 -7.81 -2.48
N ASP A 127 20.37 -8.00 -2.93
CA ASP A 127 21.27 -6.89 -3.34
C ASP A 127 21.30 -5.73 -2.33
N GLY A 128 21.38 -6.09 -1.03
CA GLY A 128 21.38 -5.14 0.08
C GLY A 128 20.11 -4.28 0.22
N SER A 129 19.03 -4.64 -0.49
CA SER A 129 17.72 -4.02 -0.35
C SER A 129 16.83 -4.87 0.56
N TYR A 130 16.31 -4.27 1.62
CA TYR A 130 15.39 -4.90 2.56
C TYR A 130 13.94 -4.70 2.12
N HIS A 131 13.18 -5.78 1.93
CA HIS A 131 11.78 -5.75 1.55
C HIS A 131 10.94 -6.48 2.59
N ARG A 132 9.78 -5.90 2.93
CA ARG A 132 8.84 -6.50 3.87
C ARG A 132 7.81 -7.30 3.10
N LEU A 133 7.72 -8.59 3.39
CA LEU A 133 6.77 -9.54 2.81
C LEU A 133 5.70 -9.85 3.86
N SER A 134 4.75 -8.93 4.03
CA SER A 134 3.72 -9.04 5.06
C SER A 134 2.32 -8.86 4.48
N ARG A 135 1.40 -9.72 4.91
CA ARG A 135 -0.03 -9.61 4.56
C ARG A 135 -0.74 -8.41 5.20
N TRP A 136 -0.21 -7.90 6.32
CA TRP A 136 -0.83 -6.84 7.12
C TRP A 136 -0.11 -5.50 7.05
N ALA A 137 1.04 -5.46 6.36
CA ALA A 137 1.77 -4.21 6.19
C ALA A 137 1.41 -3.60 4.85
N LEU A 138 1.71 -2.32 4.69
CA LEU A 138 1.79 -1.68 3.39
C LEU A 138 3.25 -1.66 2.94
N PRO A 139 3.56 -2.14 1.72
CA PRO A 139 2.70 -2.90 0.82
C PRO A 139 2.27 -4.28 1.34
N ALA A 140 1.07 -4.70 0.95
CA ALA A 140 0.51 -5.99 1.31
C ALA A 140 0.95 -7.06 0.28
N LEU A 141 1.31 -8.24 0.77
CA LEU A 141 1.60 -9.37 -0.11
C LEU A 141 0.32 -9.90 -0.77
N GLY A 142 0.22 -9.78 -2.10
CA GLY A 142 -0.93 -10.17 -2.91
C GLY A 142 -0.83 -11.58 -3.48
N SER A 143 0.28 -11.92 -4.15
CA SER A 143 0.51 -13.23 -4.75
C SER A 143 1.99 -13.62 -4.72
N VAL A 144 2.30 -14.90 -4.92
CA VAL A 144 3.66 -15.41 -5.14
C VAL A 144 3.63 -16.39 -6.31
N ALA A 145 4.55 -16.23 -7.25
CA ALA A 145 4.73 -17.10 -8.40
C ALA A 145 6.16 -17.62 -8.47
N TRP A 146 6.31 -18.85 -8.96
CA TRP A 146 7.60 -19.43 -9.30
C TRP A 146 7.83 -19.27 -10.80
N LEU A 147 8.87 -18.55 -11.20
CA LEU A 147 9.20 -18.30 -12.60
C LEU A 147 10.45 -19.09 -12.99
N GLN A 148 10.40 -19.72 -14.17
CA GLN A 148 11.51 -20.48 -14.76
C GLN A 148 11.86 -19.88 -16.13
N PRO A 149 12.47 -18.69 -16.17
CA PRO A 149 12.81 -18.04 -17.43
C PRO A 149 13.94 -18.77 -18.16
N GLU A 150 13.83 -18.86 -19.49
CA GLU A 150 14.90 -19.41 -20.32
C GLU A 150 16.15 -18.53 -20.27
N GLY A 151 17.32 -19.15 -20.06
CA GLY A 151 18.61 -18.45 -20.01
C GLY A 151 18.85 -17.58 -18.77
N ALA A 152 18.02 -17.67 -17.73
CA ALA A 152 18.18 -16.98 -16.45
C ALA A 152 17.87 -17.94 -15.28
N PRO A 153 18.35 -17.65 -14.05
CA PRO A 153 18.01 -18.49 -12.90
C PRO A 153 16.51 -18.47 -12.61
N GLU A 154 16.01 -19.54 -12.01
CA GLU A 154 14.65 -19.59 -11.46
C GLU A 154 14.46 -18.43 -10.46
N CYS A 155 13.25 -17.86 -10.36
CA CYS A 155 13.01 -16.77 -9.44
C CYS A 155 11.62 -16.79 -8.81
N LEU A 156 11.54 -16.23 -7.60
CA LEU A 156 10.30 -15.97 -6.88
C LEU A 156 9.80 -14.57 -7.25
N GLU A 157 8.58 -14.48 -7.77
CA GLU A 157 7.91 -13.20 -8.00
C GLU A 157 6.83 -12.98 -6.93
N PHE A 158 6.99 -11.93 -6.13
CA PHE A 158 6.00 -11.49 -5.15
C PHE A 158 5.24 -10.29 -5.70
N GLU A 159 3.92 -10.32 -5.63
CA GLU A 159 3.09 -9.15 -5.92
C GLU A 159 2.89 -8.34 -4.64
N MET A 160 3.31 -7.08 -4.69
CA MET A 160 3.24 -6.12 -3.59
C MET A 160 2.16 -5.09 -3.90
N VAL A 161 1.04 -5.17 -3.18
CA VAL A 161 -0.15 -4.34 -3.40
C VAL A 161 -0.12 -3.11 -2.50
N HIS A 162 -0.14 -1.93 -3.12
CA HIS A 162 -0.25 -0.63 -2.46
C HIS A 162 -1.65 -0.05 -2.67
N PRO A 163 -2.28 0.52 -1.64
CA PRO A 163 -3.50 1.31 -1.81
C PRO A 163 -3.16 2.56 -2.63
N ARG A 164 -3.90 2.81 -3.71
CA ARG A 164 -3.70 3.98 -4.56
C ARG A 164 -4.37 5.24 -3.96
N SER A 165 -5.50 5.06 -3.28
CA SER A 165 -6.23 6.17 -2.67
C SER A 165 -7.13 5.72 -1.51
N ARG A 166 -7.61 6.68 -0.72
CA ARG A 166 -8.62 6.48 0.34
C ARG A 166 -9.98 6.03 -0.21
N TYR A 167 -10.26 6.27 -1.49
CA TYR A 167 -11.56 6.03 -2.14
C TYR A 167 -11.56 4.88 -3.15
N GLY A 168 -10.46 4.12 -3.25
CA GLY A 168 -10.36 2.93 -4.09
C GLY A 168 -9.14 2.92 -5.03
N GLY A 169 -8.87 1.74 -5.58
CA GLY A 169 -7.75 1.47 -6.48
C GLY A 169 -6.51 0.93 -5.76
N THR A 170 -5.82 0.01 -6.42
CA THR A 170 -4.56 -0.58 -5.96
C THR A 170 -3.49 -0.44 -7.04
N ILE A 171 -2.26 -0.13 -6.64
CA ILE A 171 -1.08 -0.24 -7.51
C ILE A 171 -0.31 -1.46 -7.04
N SER A 172 -0.07 -2.40 -7.95
CA SER A 172 0.76 -3.57 -7.69
C SER A 172 2.17 -3.33 -8.25
N PHE A 173 3.19 -3.59 -7.44
CA PHE A 173 4.57 -3.76 -7.91
C PHE A 173 4.97 -5.23 -7.81
N ARG A 174 5.97 -5.64 -8.59
CA ARG A 174 6.51 -7.00 -8.54
C ARG A 174 7.85 -6.96 -7.82
N LEU A 175 8.10 -7.86 -6.89
CA LEU A 175 9.41 -8.08 -6.29
C LEU A 175 9.91 -9.43 -6.78
N ARG A 176 10.93 -9.43 -7.64
CA ARG A 176 11.53 -10.66 -8.16
C ARG A 176 12.84 -10.96 -7.45
N VAL A 177 12.97 -12.17 -6.94
CA VAL A 177 14.15 -12.62 -6.21
C VAL A 177 14.70 -13.90 -6.86
N PRO A 178 15.94 -13.89 -7.37
CA PRO A 178 16.53 -15.07 -7.99
C PRO A 178 16.82 -16.17 -6.98
N VAL A 179 16.64 -17.41 -7.41
CA VAL A 179 16.96 -18.63 -6.68
C VAL A 179 18.17 -19.25 -7.35
N ALA A 180 19.27 -19.37 -6.62
CA ALA A 180 20.47 -20.03 -7.13
C ALA A 180 20.16 -21.50 -7.45
N ARG A 181 20.78 -22.07 -8.49
CA ARG A 181 20.50 -23.46 -8.89
C ARG A 181 20.72 -24.45 -7.76
N ALA A 182 21.77 -24.25 -6.95
CA ALA A 182 22.08 -25.08 -5.79
C ALA A 182 21.09 -24.90 -4.61
N ALA A 183 20.32 -23.82 -4.59
CA ALA A 183 19.39 -23.47 -3.52
C ALA A 183 17.92 -23.72 -3.89
N ARG A 184 17.67 -24.50 -4.95
CA ARG A 184 16.31 -24.77 -5.46
C ARG A 184 15.36 -25.29 -4.38
N ASP A 185 15.82 -26.27 -3.57
CA ASP A 185 15.02 -26.83 -2.49
C ASP A 185 14.71 -25.81 -1.40
N GLU A 186 15.65 -24.91 -1.10
CA GLU A 186 15.40 -23.80 -0.16
C GLU A 186 14.38 -22.82 -0.73
N GLY A 187 14.50 -22.50 -2.01
CA GLY A 187 13.54 -21.68 -2.73
C GLY A 187 12.15 -22.29 -2.65
N ILE A 188 11.98 -23.59 -2.91
CA ILE A 188 10.69 -24.28 -2.82
C ILE A 188 10.09 -24.16 -1.40
N ARG A 189 10.90 -24.33 -0.34
CA ARG A 189 10.44 -24.11 1.04
C ARG A 189 9.97 -22.67 1.27
N VAL A 190 10.71 -21.69 0.77
CA VAL A 190 10.33 -20.26 0.85
C VAL A 190 9.03 -20.00 0.08
N PHE A 191 8.89 -20.56 -1.12
CA PHE A 191 7.68 -20.46 -1.93
C PHE A 191 6.47 -20.97 -1.16
N HIS A 192 6.51 -22.20 -0.65
CA HIS A 192 5.40 -22.77 0.13
C HIS A 192 5.09 -21.97 1.41
N HIS A 193 6.12 -21.45 2.09
CA HIS A 193 5.93 -20.61 3.28
C HIS A 193 5.12 -19.34 2.96
N PHE A 194 5.44 -18.64 1.87
CA PHE A 194 4.70 -17.43 1.49
C PHE A 194 3.38 -17.76 0.80
N HIS A 195 3.35 -18.79 -0.04
CA HIS A 195 2.16 -19.23 -0.75
C HIS A 195 1.01 -19.58 0.21
N SER A 196 1.31 -20.33 1.27
CA SER A 196 0.34 -20.68 2.33
C SER A 196 -0.15 -19.48 3.17
N ARG A 197 0.51 -18.32 3.09
CA ARG A 197 0.19 -17.12 3.89
C ARG A 197 -0.49 -16.02 3.10
N ILE A 198 -0.58 -16.17 1.78
CA ILE A 198 -1.32 -15.25 0.93
C ILE A 198 -2.80 -15.35 1.29
N PRO A 199 -3.45 -14.24 1.67
CA PRO A 199 -4.89 -14.27 1.88
C PRO A 199 -5.56 -14.65 0.56
N ARG A 200 -6.46 -15.65 0.59
CA ARG A 200 -7.39 -15.84 -0.52
C ARG A 200 -8.07 -14.50 -0.80
N PRO A 201 -8.22 -14.09 -2.07
CA PRO A 201 -8.88 -12.83 -2.41
C PRO A 201 -10.17 -12.74 -1.59
N ARG A 202 -10.23 -11.78 -0.67
CA ARG A 202 -11.45 -11.53 0.08
C ARG A 202 -12.40 -10.91 -0.93
N GLU A 203 -13.23 -11.75 -1.53
CA GLU A 203 -14.45 -11.28 -2.20
C GLU A 203 -15.09 -10.23 -1.29
N GLY A 204 -15.28 -9.01 -1.81
CA GLY A 204 -15.88 -7.92 -1.05
C GLY A 204 -17.23 -8.36 -0.47
N LEU A 205 -17.67 -7.73 0.62
CA LEU A 205 -18.95 -8.07 1.25
C LEU A 205 -20.11 -8.08 0.23
N ALA A 206 -20.05 -7.18 -0.76
CA ALA A 206 -20.96 -7.12 -1.89
C ALA A 206 -21.06 -8.44 -2.69
N PHE A 207 -19.96 -9.15 -2.89
CA PHE A 207 -19.93 -10.42 -3.61
C PHE A 207 -20.26 -11.62 -2.72
N ARG A 208 -19.88 -11.58 -1.43
CA ARG A 208 -20.14 -12.67 -0.47
C ARG A 208 -21.59 -12.73 0.00
N ARG A 209 -22.19 -11.56 0.24
CA ARG A 209 -23.56 -11.40 0.76
C ARG A 209 -24.24 -10.23 0.02
N PRO A 210 -24.47 -10.35 -1.29
CA PRO A 210 -25.04 -9.26 -2.10
C PRO A 210 -26.35 -8.74 -1.53
N TRP A 211 -27.23 -9.64 -1.09
CA TRP A 211 -28.51 -9.27 -0.47
C TRP A 211 -28.38 -8.47 0.83
N LEU A 212 -27.34 -8.70 1.62
CA LEU A 212 -27.09 -7.90 2.83
C LEU A 212 -26.69 -6.47 2.47
N VAL A 213 -25.80 -6.32 1.49
CA VAL A 213 -25.33 -4.99 1.03
C VAL A 213 -26.45 -4.24 0.31
N ILE A 214 -27.26 -4.93 -0.50
CA ILE A 214 -28.47 -4.39 -1.10
C ILE A 214 -29.45 -3.95 -0.01
N GLY A 215 -29.69 -4.79 0.99
CA GLY A 215 -30.55 -4.46 2.13
C GLY A 215 -30.10 -3.22 2.90
N TRP A 216 -28.80 -3.06 3.14
CA TRP A 216 -28.26 -1.83 3.73
C TRP A 216 -28.43 -0.61 2.82
N GLY A 217 -28.17 -0.75 1.53
CA GLY A 217 -28.38 0.32 0.56
C GLY A 217 -29.83 0.80 0.51
N LEU A 218 -30.79 -0.13 0.48
CA LEU A 218 -32.22 0.16 0.57
C LEU A 218 -32.62 0.78 1.92
N GLY A 219 -32.02 0.32 3.02
CA GLY A 219 -32.24 0.90 4.35
C GLY A 219 -31.78 2.36 4.43
N ILE A 220 -30.60 2.67 3.91
CA ILE A 220 -30.08 4.05 3.82
C ILE A 220 -30.98 4.91 2.92
N MET A 221 -31.42 4.38 1.79
CA MET A 221 -32.36 5.06 0.90
C MET A 221 -33.67 5.39 1.61
N GLY A 222 -34.27 4.42 2.32
CA GLY A 222 -35.48 4.63 3.10
C GLY A 222 -35.33 5.71 4.18
N ALA A 223 -34.23 5.67 4.94
CA ALA A 223 -33.93 6.68 5.96
C ALA A 223 -33.78 8.10 5.35
N ALA A 224 -33.11 8.20 4.19
CA ALA A 224 -32.94 9.46 3.48
C ALA A 224 -34.27 10.02 2.93
N LEU A 225 -35.16 9.16 2.42
CA LEU A 225 -36.50 9.56 1.99
C LEU A 225 -37.38 10.02 3.16
N ILE A 226 -37.27 9.38 4.33
CA ILE A 226 -37.96 9.84 5.56
C ILE A 226 -37.47 11.26 5.93
N LEU A 227 -36.16 11.50 5.89
CA LEU A 227 -35.59 12.82 6.18
C LEU A 227 -36.13 13.89 5.20
N ALA A 228 -36.20 13.55 3.91
CA ALA A 228 -36.81 14.44 2.92
C ALA A 228 -38.30 14.69 3.19
N GLY A 229 -39.04 13.64 3.58
CA GLY A 229 -40.44 13.73 3.96
C GLY A 229 -40.68 14.61 5.19
N ILE A 230 -39.79 14.57 6.18
CA ILE A 230 -39.84 15.47 7.35
C ILE A 230 -39.68 16.92 6.89
N GLY A 231 -38.68 17.22 6.05
CA GLY A 231 -38.50 18.57 5.51
C GLY A 231 -39.71 19.04 4.71
N TRP A 232 -40.34 18.16 3.94
CA TRP A 232 -41.58 18.46 3.22
C TRP A 232 -42.75 18.77 4.16
N LEU A 233 -42.96 17.95 5.19
CA LEU A 233 -44.01 18.14 6.19
C LEU A 233 -43.83 19.43 6.98
N MET A 234 -42.60 19.79 7.37
CA MET A 234 -42.31 21.06 8.04
C MET A 234 -42.71 22.25 7.17
N ARG A 235 -42.45 22.17 5.87
CA ARG A 235 -42.82 23.22 4.92
C ARG A 235 -44.33 23.34 4.74
N LEU A 236 -45.06 22.23 4.74
CA LEU A 236 -46.54 22.23 4.74
C LEU A 236 -47.12 22.80 6.04
N ALA A 237 -46.43 22.61 7.17
CA ALA A 237 -46.82 23.19 8.46
C ALA A 237 -46.52 24.69 8.59
N GLY A 238 -45.99 25.33 7.54
CA GLY A 238 -45.72 26.77 7.51
C GLY A 238 -44.34 27.19 8.02
N ASP A 239 -43.43 26.25 8.27
CA ASP A 239 -42.04 26.59 8.57
C ASP A 239 -41.33 27.12 7.30
N THR A 240 -40.99 28.40 7.32
CA THR A 240 -40.31 29.11 6.22
C THR A 240 -38.79 29.22 6.41
N GLY A 241 -38.23 28.59 7.44
CA GLY A 241 -36.78 28.56 7.65
C GLY A 241 -36.02 27.83 6.54
N GLU A 242 -34.69 27.87 6.59
CA GLU A 242 -33.85 27.13 5.62
C GLU A 242 -33.80 25.62 5.93
N THR A 243 -34.11 25.23 7.17
CA THR A 243 -34.02 23.84 7.66
C THR A 243 -34.89 22.85 6.86
N PRO A 244 -36.19 23.12 6.59
CA PRO A 244 -37.02 22.25 5.74
C PRO A 244 -36.41 22.01 4.35
N ALA A 245 -35.90 23.07 3.70
CA ALA A 245 -35.32 22.98 2.37
C ALA A 245 -34.00 22.18 2.36
N VAL A 246 -33.15 22.38 3.36
CA VAL A 246 -31.89 21.62 3.54
C VAL A 246 -32.18 20.14 3.79
N LEU A 247 -33.15 19.79 4.64
CA LEU A 247 -33.54 18.41 4.91
C LEU A 247 -34.09 17.71 3.67
N MET A 248 -34.96 18.40 2.91
CA MET A 248 -35.44 17.88 1.62
C MET A 248 -34.31 17.61 0.64
N LEU A 249 -33.41 18.58 0.45
CA LEU A 249 -32.30 18.47 -0.50
C LEU A 249 -31.33 17.36 -0.12
N LEU A 250 -30.87 17.32 1.13
CA LEU A 250 -29.96 16.29 1.63
C LEU A 250 -30.58 14.89 1.56
N GLY A 251 -31.86 14.77 1.94
CA GLY A 251 -32.57 13.50 1.88
C GLY A 251 -32.71 12.97 0.45
N ILE A 252 -33.07 13.83 -0.51
CA ILE A 252 -33.18 13.45 -1.93
C ILE A 252 -31.81 13.05 -2.51
N ILE A 253 -30.76 13.86 -2.30
CA ILE A 253 -29.42 13.57 -2.81
C ILE A 253 -28.90 12.24 -2.24
N ALA A 254 -29.04 12.03 -0.94
CA ALA A 254 -28.61 10.80 -0.29
C ALA A 254 -29.42 9.58 -0.76
N ALA A 255 -30.73 9.72 -0.97
CA ALA A 255 -31.58 8.65 -1.51
C ALA A 255 -31.17 8.26 -2.93
N ILE A 256 -30.90 9.23 -3.81
CA ILE A 256 -30.41 8.98 -5.18
C ILE A 256 -29.05 8.26 -5.13
N GLY A 257 -28.11 8.75 -4.31
CA GLY A 257 -26.79 8.11 -4.17
C GLY A 257 -26.89 6.66 -3.67
N ALA A 258 -27.73 6.40 -2.67
CA ALA A 258 -27.98 5.07 -2.15
C ALA A 258 -28.66 4.15 -3.19
N ALA A 259 -29.62 4.67 -3.97
CA ALA A 259 -30.29 3.93 -5.04
C ALA A 259 -29.31 3.52 -6.15
N VAL A 260 -28.48 4.44 -6.63
CA VAL A 260 -27.45 4.18 -7.65
C VAL A 260 -26.44 3.15 -7.15
N PHE A 261 -25.92 3.32 -5.94
CA PHE A 261 -25.01 2.36 -5.32
C PHE A 261 -25.65 0.96 -5.23
N THR A 262 -26.89 0.87 -4.75
CA THR A 262 -27.63 -0.39 -4.63
C THR A 262 -27.83 -1.05 -6.00
N ALA A 263 -28.19 -0.27 -7.03
CA ALA A 263 -28.36 -0.77 -8.39
C ALA A 263 -27.06 -1.33 -8.98
N ILE A 264 -25.93 -0.64 -8.79
CA ILE A 264 -24.61 -1.12 -9.21
C ILE A 264 -24.29 -2.46 -8.55
N ILE A 265 -24.47 -2.57 -7.23
CA ILE A 265 -24.22 -3.83 -6.52
C ILE A 265 -25.16 -4.94 -7.00
N ALA A 266 -26.44 -4.63 -7.24
CA ALA A 266 -27.39 -5.60 -7.76
C ALA A 266 -27.00 -6.11 -9.15
N ILE A 267 -26.53 -5.24 -10.05
CA ILE A 267 -26.10 -5.62 -11.40
C ILE A 267 -24.79 -6.41 -11.39
N VAL A 268 -23.81 -5.97 -10.59
CA VAL A 268 -22.45 -6.51 -10.62
C VAL A 268 -22.30 -7.78 -9.77
N ALA A 269 -23.01 -7.88 -8.65
CA ALA A 269 -22.78 -8.93 -7.66
C ALA A 269 -23.85 -10.02 -7.63
N LEU A 270 -25.05 -9.79 -8.19
CA LEU A 270 -26.03 -10.86 -8.34
C LEU A 270 -25.68 -11.68 -9.59
N PRO A 271 -25.57 -13.02 -9.49
CA PRO A 271 -25.35 -13.85 -10.66
C PRO A 271 -26.51 -13.62 -11.62
N GLY A 272 -26.22 -13.04 -12.80
CA GLY A 272 -27.20 -12.88 -13.85
C GLY A 272 -27.89 -14.22 -14.07
N ARG A 273 -29.24 -14.23 -14.05
CA ARG A 273 -30.02 -15.41 -14.43
C ARG A 273 -29.54 -15.83 -15.82
N ARG A 274 -28.61 -16.79 -15.88
CA ARG A 274 -28.27 -17.46 -17.14
C ARG A 274 -29.58 -18.08 -17.60
N ALA A 275 -30.11 -17.56 -18.69
CA ALA A 275 -31.27 -18.13 -19.37
C ALA A 275 -31.02 -19.64 -19.50
N ARG A 276 -31.89 -20.43 -18.87
CA ARG A 276 -32.09 -21.83 -19.20
C ARG A 276 -33.13 -21.87 -20.29
#